data_AF-A0A7V5BBC3-F1
#
_entry.id   AF-A0A7V5BBC3-F1
#
_cell.length_a   1.000
_cell.length_b   1.000
_cell.length_c   1.000
_cell.angle_alpha   90.00
_cell.angle_beta   90.00
_cell.angle_gamma   90.00
#
_symmetry.space_group_name_H-M   'P 1'
#
loop_
_entity.id
_entity.type
_entity.pdbx_description
1 polymer ?
#
loop_
_entity_poly.entity_id
_entity_poly.type
_entity_poly.pdbx_seq_one_letter_code
_entity_poly.pdbx_strand_id
1 'polypeptide(L)' 'MLNLILFGPPGSGKGTQAKKLEKKFNLVHISTGDLFRHEIGNKTPLGMRAKEFMDKGHLVPDEITI' A
#
# COMPACT_ATOMS: atom_id res chain seq x y z
N MET A 1 -20.00 -10.19 5.02
CA MET A 1 -18.69 -9.99 4.36
C MET A 1 -17.84 -9.12 5.28
N LEU A 2 -16.61 -9.52 5.59
CA LEU A 2 -15.73 -8.79 6.51
C LEU A 2 -14.70 -7.98 5.71
N ASN A 3 -14.73 -6.66 5.85
CA ASN A 3 -13.73 -5.75 5.27
C ASN A 3 -13.01 -5.03 6.41
N LEU A 4 -11.68 -4.98 6.37
CA LEU A 4 -10.84 -4.41 7.42
C LEU A 4 -9.93 -3.34 6.84
N ILE A 5 -9.78 -2.24 7.56
CA ILE A 5 -8.78 -1.21 7.29
C ILE A 5 -7.82 -1.15 8.48
N LEU A 6 -6.52 -1.25 8.20
CA LEU A 6 -5.45 -1.23 9.22
C LEU A 6 -4.72 0.11 9.18
N PHE A 7 -4.88 0.91 10.23
CA PHE A 7 -4.19 2.19 10.40
C PHE A 7 -3.01 2.09 11.38
N GLY A 8 -2.05 3.00 11.26
CA GLY A 8 -0.90 3.10 12.16
C GLY A 8 0.35 3.68 11.47
N PRO A 9 1.32 4.21 12.24
CA PRO A 9 2.50 4.86 11.68
C PRO A 9 3.40 3.88 10.89
N PRO A 10 4.32 4.38 10.04
CA PRO A 10 5.36 3.55 9.44
C PRO A 10 6.09 2.73 10.49
N GLY A 11 6.40 1.46 10.20
CA GLY A 11 7.06 0.56 11.16
C GLY A 11 6.17 -0.03 12.26
N SER A 12 4.89 0.36 12.39
CA SER A 12 3.99 -0.14 13.46
C SER A 12 3.56 -1.62 13.33
N GLY A 13 4.09 -2.36 12.35
CA GLY A 13 3.78 -3.78 12.16
C GLY A 13 2.46 -4.10 11.43
N LYS A 14 1.82 -3.11 10.77
CA LYS A 14 0.57 -3.31 10.01
C LYS A 14 0.64 -4.50 9.04
N GLY A 15 1.69 -4.57 8.22
CA GLY A 15 1.86 -5.67 7.25
C GLY A 15 1.98 -7.04 7.91
N THR A 16 2.63 -7.12 9.07
CA THR A 16 2.71 -8.34 9.88
C THR A 16 1.34 -8.77 10.39
N GLN A 17 0.53 -7.82 10.86
CA GLN A 17 -0.83 -8.11 11.33
C GLN A 17 -1.78 -8.44 10.17
N ALA A 18 -1.68 -7.73 9.05
CA ALA A 18 -2.44 -8.00 7.83
C ALA A 18 -2.28 -9.45 7.37
N LYS A 19 -1.04 -9.95 7.27
CA LYS A 19 -0.74 -11.35 6.91
C LYS A 19 -1.34 -12.38 7.88
N LYS A 20 -1.44 -12.05 9.17
CA LYS A 20 -2.08 -12.93 10.16
C LYS A 20 -3.61 -12.94 9.99
N LEU A 21 -4.21 -11.78 9.74
CA LEU A 21 -5.64 -11.63 9.50
C LEU A 21 -6.09 -12.29 8.19
N GLU A 22 -5.31 -12.10 7.13
CA GLU A 22 -5.45 -12.75 5.82
C GLU A 22 -5.62 -14.27 5.99
N LYS A 23 -4.67 -14.92 6.67
CA LYS A 23 -4.69 -16.37 6.94
C LYS A 23 -5.84 -16.80 7.84
N LYS A 24 -6.13 -16.02 8.89
CA LYS A 24 -7.15 -16.39 9.89
C LYS A 24 -8.57 -16.31 9.34
N PHE A 25 -8.83 -15.33 8.49
CA PHE A 25 -10.17 -14.99 8.01
C PHE A 25 -10.36 -15.23 6.50
N ASN A 26 -9.35 -15.81 5.83
CA ASN A 26 -9.33 -16.03 4.37
C ASN A 26 -9.66 -14.74 3.59
N LEU A 27 -8.98 -13.65 3.94
CA LEU A 27 -9.17 -12.34 3.32
C LEU A 27 -8.13 -12.12 2.21
N VAL A 28 -8.42 -11.18 1.30
CA VAL A 28 -7.43 -10.68 0.36
C VAL A 28 -6.71 -9.49 0.98
N HIS A 29 -5.38 -9.51 1.01
CA HIS A 29 -4.59 -8.38 1.47
C HIS A 29 -4.35 -7.38 0.33
N ILE A 30 -4.87 -6.16 0.48
CA ILE A 30 -4.66 -5.04 -0.44
C ILE A 30 -3.78 -4.01 0.25
N SER A 31 -2.66 -3.65 -0.39
CA SER A 31 -1.65 -2.72 0.13
C SER A 31 -1.24 -1.74 -0.96
N THR A 32 -1.67 -0.48 -0.84
CA THR A 32 -1.28 0.60 -1.76
C THR A 32 0.24 0.79 -1.79
N GLY A 33 0.91 0.60 -0.65
CA GLY A 33 2.37 0.64 -0.58
C GLY A 33 3.03 -0.45 -1.42
N ASP A 34 2.49 -1.68 -1.44
CA ASP A 34 3.03 -2.76 -2.29
C ASP A 34 2.74 -2.51 -3.77
N LEU A 35 1.53 -2.02 -4.09
CA LEU A 35 1.15 -1.62 -5.45
C LEU A 35 2.13 -0.59 -6.01
N PHE A 36 2.35 0.53 -5.30
CA PHE A 36 3.27 1.55 -5.79
C PHE A 36 4.71 1.06 -5.89
N ARG A 37 5.19 0.25 -4.94
CA ARG A 37 6.54 -0.35 -5.04
C ARG A 37 6.67 -1.23 -6.28
N HIS A 38 5.64 -1.97 -6.65
CA HIS A 38 5.60 -2.77 -7.86
C HIS A 38 5.67 -1.88 -9.12
N GLU A 39 4.82 -0.86 -9.20
CA GLU A 39 4.77 0.09 -10.31
C GLU A 39 6.11 0.85 -10.49
N ILE A 40 6.73 1.27 -9.38
CA ILE A 40 8.07 1.91 -9.37
C ILE A 40 9.13 0.93 -9.89
N GLY A 41 9.12 -0.32 -9.43
CA GLY A 41 10.05 -1.35 -9.87
C GLY A 41 9.96 -1.62 -11.38
N ASN A 42 8.74 -1.56 -11.92
CA ASN A 42 8.46 -1.71 -13.35
C ASN A 42 8.62 -0.41 -14.16
N LYS A 43 8.95 0.71 -13.52
CA LYS A 43 9.12 2.04 -14.14
C LYS A 43 7.89 2.46 -14.97
N THR A 44 6.69 2.13 -14.52
CA THR A 44 5.47 2.55 -15.21
C THR A 44 5.26 4.06 -15.05
N PRO A 45 4.49 4.72 -15.94
CA PRO A 45 4.17 6.15 -15.77
C PRO A 45 3.55 6.47 -14.41
N LEU A 46 2.67 5.60 -13.92
CA LEU A 46 2.08 5.68 -12.58
C LEU A 46 3.16 5.57 -11.50
N GLY A 47 4.01 4.56 -11.58
CA GLY A 47 5.09 4.33 -10.62
C GLY A 47 6.06 5.50 -10.55
N MET A 48 6.48 6.03 -11.69
CA MET A 48 7.40 7.18 -11.75
C MET A 48 6.78 8.44 -11.14
N ARG A 49 5.50 8.70 -11.41
CA ARG A 49 4.78 9.84 -10.82
C ARG A 49 4.60 9.68 -9.30
N ALA A 50 4.25 8.48 -8.84
CA ALA A 50 4.09 8.18 -7.41
C ALA A 50 5.42 8.29 -6.64
N LYS A 51 6.54 7.91 -7.28
CA LYS A 51 7.89 7.96 -6.69
C LYS A 51 8.25 9.35 -6.16
N GLU A 52 7.88 10.41 -6.89
CA GLU A 52 8.18 11.79 -6.52
C GLU A 52 7.61 12.22 -5.16
N PHE A 53 6.47 11.63 -4.77
CA PHE A 53 5.83 11.86 -3.48
C PHE A 53 6.37 10.92 -2.41
N MET A 54 6.50 9.64 -2.76
CA MET A 54 6.94 8.60 -1.83
C MET A 54 8.36 8.84 -1.31
N ASP A 55 9.29 9.27 -2.17
CA ASP A 55 10.67 9.58 -1.77
C ASP A 55 10.74 10.73 -0.75
N LYS A 56 9.75 11.63 -0.77
CA LYS A 56 9.62 12.77 0.17
C LYS A 56 8.83 12.40 1.43
N GLY A 57 8.36 11.15 1.55
CA GLY A 57 7.48 10.71 2.63
C GLY A 57 6.07 11.33 2.56
N HIS A 58 5.69 11.90 1.41
CA HIS A 58 4.38 12.47 1.20
C HIS A 58 3.37 11.40 0.76
N LEU A 59 2.09 11.67 1.01
CA LEU A 59 1.01 10.87 0.43
C LEU A 59 0.96 11.11 -1.08
N VAL A 60 0.71 10.04 -1.83
CA VAL A 60 0.42 10.14 -3.27
C VAL A 60 -0.99 10.71 -3.42
N PRO A 61 -1.17 11.82 -4.17
CA PRO A 61 -2.48 12.45 -4.37
C PRO A 61 -3.54 11.53 -4.98
N ASP A 62 -4.81 11.80 -4.67
CA ASP A 62 -5.94 10.99 -5.13
C ASP A 62 -6.10 11.02 -6.66
N GLU A 63 -5.71 12.11 -7.33
CA GLU A 63 -5.77 12.22 -8.80
C GLU A 63 -4.79 11.27 -9.51
N ILE A 64 -3.87 10.65 -8.76
CA ILE A 64 -2.94 9.64 -9.26
C ILE A 64 -3.43 8.22 -8.94
N THR A 65 -4.30 8.06 -7.94
CA THR A 65 -4.78 6.75 -7.45
C THR A 65 -6.16 6.35 -7.95
N ILE A 66 -6.90 7.28 -8.57
CA ILE A 66 -8.24 7.08 -9.17
C ILE A 66 -8.14 6.87 -10.68
#